data_AF-A0A662VQF0-F1
#
_entry.id   AF-A0A662VQF0-F1
#
_cell.length_a   1.000
_cell.length_b   1.000
_cell.length_c   1.000
_cell.angle_alpha   90.00
_cell.angle_beta   90.00
_cell.angle_gamma   90.00
#
_symmetry.space_group_name_H-M   'P 1'
#
loop_
_entity.id
_entity.type
_entity.pdbx_description
1 polymer ?
#
loop_
_entity_poly.entity_id
_entity_poly.type
_entity_poly.pdbx_seq_one_letter_code
_entity_poly.pdbx_strand_id
1 'polypeptide(L)'
;MGKCGYSIILRTRKPFEISILKIGCPDLNRRPCGLQPGNSFNSKIKEGEIRFSDINKDDFIVFWTTERKKRTTEYRANRLYTLLSKYLSDKSITEENLRNAFYQTTNRKSYVNAVRVLLDYLKVRKLMSRSVVNEILEQPFLTCIKSNKREIYLKDEEVKEAYEWIKQKWDDETVMLFELIVYSGIRLKHALRMLKTFDYRKLEFNGDVARYPMEGITTGEKQIILCIHACRVC
;
A
#
# COMPACT_ATOMS: atom_id res chain seq x y z
N MET A 1 -13.32 20.44 43.03
CA MET A 1 -12.91 20.65 41.62
C MET A 1 -12.38 19.33 41.07
N GLY A 2 -13.26 18.51 40.49
CA GLY A 2 -12.89 17.17 40.00
C GLY A 2 -12.34 17.25 38.57
N LYS A 3 -11.15 16.73 38.35
CA LYS A 3 -10.56 16.58 37.01
C LYS A 3 -11.29 15.44 36.28
N CYS A 4 -12.01 15.75 35.20
CA CYS A 4 -12.63 14.76 34.34
C CYS A 4 -11.60 14.26 33.32
N GLY A 5 -11.26 12.98 33.35
CA GLY A 5 -10.45 12.32 32.33
C GLY A 5 -11.36 11.71 31.26
N TYR A 6 -11.02 11.90 29.99
CA TYR A 6 -11.69 11.23 28.87
C TYR A 6 -11.14 9.79 28.73
N SER A 7 -12.03 8.82 28.58
CA SER A 7 -11.67 7.43 28.24
C SER A 7 -12.36 7.05 26.94
N ILE A 8 -11.58 6.67 25.93
CA ILE A 8 -12.09 6.25 24.62
C ILE A 8 -11.88 4.75 24.51
N ILE A 9 -12.99 4.03 24.49
CA ILE A 9 -13.01 2.58 24.37
C ILE A 9 -13.27 2.21 22.91
N LEU A 10 -12.23 1.72 22.23
CA LEU A 10 -12.36 1.08 20.92
C LEU A 10 -12.88 -0.35 21.13
N ARG A 11 -14.18 -0.59 20.95
CA ARG A 11 -14.73 -1.96 20.86
C ARG A 11 -14.81 -2.39 19.40
N THR A 12 -13.98 -3.36 19.02
CA THR A 12 -14.20 -4.17 17.83
C THR A 12 -15.33 -5.17 18.11
N ARG A 13 -16.27 -5.37 17.18
CA ARG A 13 -17.30 -6.41 17.33
C ARG A 13 -16.71 -7.79 17.00
N LYS A 14 -16.77 -8.65 18.02
CA LYS A 14 -16.70 -10.13 18.11
C LYS A 14 -15.35 -10.82 18.40
N PRO A 15 -15.32 -11.73 19.40
CA PRO A 15 -14.35 -12.81 19.50
C PRO A 15 -14.75 -13.94 18.55
N PHE A 16 -13.83 -14.43 17.74
CA PHE A 16 -13.96 -15.75 17.12
C PHE A 16 -13.06 -16.69 17.93
N GLU A 17 -13.67 -17.65 18.63
CA GLU A 17 -12.99 -18.86 19.06
C GLU A 17 -12.49 -19.58 17.80
N ILE A 18 -11.19 -19.85 17.75
CA ILE A 18 -10.59 -20.74 16.76
C ILE A 18 -10.21 -22.01 17.51
N SER A 19 -11.09 -23.01 17.44
CA SER A 19 -10.74 -24.40 17.68
C SER A 19 -9.73 -24.84 16.63
N ILE A 20 -8.55 -25.25 17.08
CA ILE A 20 -7.45 -25.75 16.25
C ILE A 20 -7.85 -27.11 15.68
N LEU A 21 -8.35 -27.14 14.45
CA LEU A 21 -8.37 -28.36 13.64
C LEU A 21 -7.07 -28.40 12.83
N LYS A 22 -6.14 -29.26 13.26
CA LYS A 22 -4.98 -29.68 12.47
C LYS A 22 -5.49 -30.39 11.23
N ILE A 23 -5.39 -29.75 10.07
CA ILE A 23 -5.45 -30.43 8.77
C ILE A 23 -4.07 -30.29 8.16
N GLY A 24 -3.39 -31.43 8.04
CA GLY A 24 -2.05 -31.53 7.48
C GLY A 24 -2.00 -31.01 6.04
N CYS A 25 -0.90 -30.34 5.71
CA CYS A 25 -0.57 -29.98 4.34
C CYS A 25 -0.43 -31.26 3.50
N PRO A 26 -1.18 -31.41 2.38
CA PRO A 26 -0.88 -32.44 1.40
C PRO A 26 0.35 -32.01 0.61
N ASP A 27 1.30 -32.93 0.60
CA ASP A 27 2.48 -32.99 -0.25
C ASP A 27 2.08 -32.81 -1.73
N LEU A 28 2.64 -31.79 -2.41
CA LEU A 28 2.48 -31.60 -3.86
C LEU A 28 3.76 -31.99 -4.59
N ASN A 29 4.11 -33.27 -4.46
CA ASN A 29 4.84 -34.00 -5.50
C ASN A 29 3.89 -34.28 -6.67
N ARG A 30 3.92 -33.44 -7.72
CA ARG A 30 3.44 -33.81 -9.07
C ARG A 30 4.27 -33.15 -10.18
N ARG A 31 5.21 -33.93 -10.72
CA ARG A 31 5.34 -34.20 -12.17
C ARG A 31 5.11 -35.72 -12.35
N PRO A 32 4.86 -36.29 -13.55
CA PRO A 32 4.97 -35.71 -14.89
C PRO A 32 3.78 -36.02 -15.83
N CYS A 33 3.58 -35.20 -16.87
CA CYS A 33 3.01 -35.70 -18.13
C CYS A 33 3.84 -35.08 -19.26
N GLY A 34 4.53 -35.95 -20.00
CA GLY A 34 5.37 -35.57 -21.13
C GLY A 34 4.57 -35.12 -22.34
N LEU A 35 5.19 -34.22 -23.10
CA LEU A 35 5.04 -34.07 -24.54
C LEU A 35 6.32 -33.37 -25.03
N GLN A 36 7.16 -34.12 -25.74
CA GLN A 36 8.13 -33.64 -26.71
C GLN A 36 8.13 -34.67 -27.87
N PRO A 37 8.64 -34.38 -29.08
CA PRO A 37 9.25 -33.14 -29.59
C PRO A 37 8.70 -32.69 -30.97
N GLY A 38 9.22 -31.55 -31.47
CA GLY A 38 9.09 -31.07 -32.86
C GLY A 38 8.28 -29.77 -32.93
N ASN A 39 8.76 -28.65 -33.45
CA ASN A 39 9.67 -28.48 -34.57
C ASN A 39 10.41 -27.13 -34.46
N SER A 40 11.63 -27.10 -35.00
CA SER A 40 12.47 -25.91 -35.09
C SER A 40 11.79 -24.77 -35.85
N PHE A 41 11.66 -23.61 -35.20
CA PHE A 41 11.76 -22.33 -35.89
C PHE A 41 12.93 -21.58 -35.29
N ASN A 42 14.08 -21.78 -35.93
CA ASN A 42 15.28 -21.01 -35.75
C ASN A 42 15.05 -19.68 -36.47
N SER A 43 14.62 -18.66 -35.74
CA SER A 43 14.76 -17.27 -36.17
C SER A 43 15.31 -16.49 -34.98
N LYS A 44 16.63 -16.30 -34.96
CA LYS A 44 17.35 -15.40 -34.07
C LYS A 44 16.77 -13.98 -34.21
N ILE A 45 15.77 -13.66 -33.40
CA ILE A 45 15.52 -12.27 -33.01
C ILE A 45 16.58 -11.99 -31.94
N LYS A 46 17.37 -10.92 -32.09
CA LYS A 46 18.26 -10.44 -31.03
C LYS A 46 17.38 -9.99 -29.86
N GLU A 47 17.10 -10.88 -28.91
CA GLU A 47 16.41 -10.57 -27.66
C GLU A 47 17.28 -9.57 -26.87
N GLY A 48 17.05 -8.26 -27.02
CA GLY A 48 17.91 -7.26 -26.36
C GLY A 48 17.66 -5.78 -26.64
N GLU A 49 16.74 -5.40 -27.55
CA GLU A 49 16.61 -4.00 -27.99
C GLU A 49 15.29 -3.31 -27.62
N ILE A 50 14.50 -3.83 -26.68
CA ILE A 50 13.33 -3.06 -26.21
C ILE A 50 13.83 -1.87 -25.42
N ARG A 51 13.60 -0.66 -25.93
CA ARG A 51 13.86 0.57 -25.18
C ARG A 51 12.66 0.89 -24.31
N PHE A 52 12.91 1.51 -23.16
CA PHE A 52 11.80 1.91 -22.30
C PHE A 52 10.84 2.89 -22.98
N SER A 53 11.36 3.74 -23.88
CA SER A 53 10.59 4.65 -24.73
C SER A 53 9.53 3.95 -25.59
N ASP A 54 9.73 2.68 -25.93
CA ASP A 54 8.86 1.95 -26.84
C ASP A 54 7.65 1.34 -26.11
N ILE A 55 7.63 1.43 -24.79
CA ILE A 55 6.53 0.94 -23.96
C ILE A 55 5.37 1.92 -24.06
N ASN A 56 4.21 1.40 -24.48
CA ASN A 56 2.96 2.13 -24.38
C ASN A 56 2.61 2.38 -22.90
N LYS A 57 2.73 3.64 -22.48
CA LYS A 57 2.43 4.08 -21.12
C LYS A 57 1.00 3.74 -20.71
N ASP A 58 0.02 4.00 -21.57
CA ASP A 58 -1.39 3.85 -21.21
C ASP A 58 -1.74 2.37 -21.04
N ASP A 59 -1.27 1.49 -21.94
CA ASP A 59 -1.42 0.04 -21.77
C ASP A 59 -0.71 -0.46 -20.50
N PHE A 60 0.49 0.05 -20.21
CA PHE A 60 1.22 -0.33 -19.01
C PHE A 60 0.49 0.09 -17.72
N ILE A 61 -0.12 1.28 -17.69
CA ILE A 61 -0.91 1.76 -16.57
C ILE A 61 -2.19 0.91 -16.42
N VAL A 62 -2.89 0.61 -17.52
CA VAL A 62 -4.08 -0.26 -17.53
C VAL A 62 -3.74 -1.66 -17.02
N PHE A 63 -2.65 -2.25 -17.50
CA PHE A 63 -2.15 -3.54 -17.02
C PHE A 63 -1.99 -3.53 -15.49
N TRP A 64 -1.38 -2.48 -14.95
CA TRP A 64 -1.11 -2.38 -13.52
C TRP A 64 -2.38 -2.21 -12.67
N THR A 65 -3.37 -1.46 -13.17
CA THR A 65 -4.58 -1.13 -12.41
C THR A 65 -5.68 -2.19 -12.54
N THR A 66 -5.75 -2.91 -13.66
CA THR A 66 -6.90 -3.79 -13.98
C THR A 66 -6.54 -5.28 -14.02
N GLU A 67 -5.47 -5.66 -14.71
CA GLU A 67 -5.14 -7.05 -15.03
C GLU A 67 -4.41 -7.78 -13.91
N ARG A 68 -3.68 -7.06 -13.05
CA ARG A 68 -2.91 -7.68 -11.97
C ARG A 68 -3.80 -8.18 -10.83
N LYS A 69 -3.45 -9.33 -10.25
CA LYS A 69 -4.08 -9.90 -9.05
C LYS A 69 -4.15 -8.90 -7.88
N LYS A 70 -3.10 -8.09 -7.70
CA LYS A 70 -3.07 -6.99 -6.72
C LYS A 70 -3.18 -5.67 -7.46
N ARG A 71 -4.41 -5.17 -7.57
CA ARG A 71 -4.73 -3.89 -8.20
C ARG A 71 -4.09 -2.74 -7.40
N THR A 72 -3.59 -1.74 -8.11
CA THR A 72 -3.05 -0.51 -7.52
C THR A 72 -3.90 0.67 -7.95
N THR A 73 -3.75 1.79 -7.24
CA THR A 73 -4.32 3.05 -7.70
C THR A 73 -3.52 3.59 -8.90
N GLU A 74 -4.22 4.26 -9.81
CA GLU A 74 -3.62 4.91 -10.98
C GLU A 74 -2.55 5.93 -10.59
N TYR A 75 -2.78 6.73 -9.55
CA TYR A 75 -1.79 7.65 -8.99
C TYR A 75 -0.46 6.94 -8.66
N ARG A 76 -0.55 5.75 -8.05
CA ARG A 76 0.63 4.97 -7.68
C ARG A 76 1.31 4.36 -8.91
N ALA A 77 0.55 3.89 -9.89
CA ALA A 77 1.09 3.39 -11.15
C ALA A 77 1.85 4.49 -11.91
N ASN A 78 1.25 5.67 -12.05
CA ASN A 78 1.88 6.84 -12.69
C ASN A 78 3.18 7.25 -11.97
N ARG A 79 3.15 7.36 -10.63
CA ARG A 79 4.35 7.70 -9.86
C ARG A 79 5.50 6.71 -10.09
N LEU A 80 5.20 5.42 -10.20
CA LEU A 80 6.21 4.40 -10.44
C LEU A 80 6.68 4.37 -11.91
N TYR A 81 5.79 4.68 -12.85
CA TYR A 81 6.17 4.91 -14.25
C TYR A 81 7.15 6.09 -14.37
N THR A 82 6.84 7.23 -13.74
CA THR A 82 7.74 8.40 -13.71
C THR A 82 9.10 8.07 -13.07
N LEU A 83 9.11 7.19 -12.08
CA LEU A 83 10.36 6.71 -11.49
C LEU A 83 11.18 5.92 -12.52
N LEU A 84 10.55 5.00 -13.26
CA LEU A 84 11.24 4.22 -14.31
C LEU A 84 11.72 5.12 -15.45
N SER A 85 10.87 6.02 -15.93
CA SER A 85 11.20 6.92 -17.03
C SER A 85 12.42 7.80 -16.71
N LYS A 86 12.57 8.24 -15.45
CA LYS A 86 13.73 9.02 -15.01
C LYS A 86 15.07 8.31 -15.20
N TYR A 87 15.12 6.99 -15.11
CA TYR A 87 16.38 6.23 -15.13
C TYR A 87 16.57 5.38 -16.38
N LEU A 88 15.48 5.08 -17.11
CA LEU A 88 15.46 4.14 -18.22
C LEU A 88 15.02 4.74 -19.57
N SER A 89 14.57 6.01 -19.64
CA SER A 89 13.98 6.63 -20.85
C SER A 89 14.65 6.25 -22.17
N ASP A 90 15.97 6.37 -22.24
CA ASP A 90 16.75 6.20 -23.48
C ASP A 90 17.52 4.87 -23.53
N LYS A 91 17.32 4.02 -22.51
CA LYS A 91 18.06 2.79 -22.31
C LYS A 91 17.25 1.58 -22.74
N SER A 92 17.95 0.57 -23.24
CA SER A 92 17.39 -0.76 -23.44
C SER A 92 17.13 -1.45 -22.10
N ILE A 93 16.08 -2.26 -22.02
CA ILE A 93 15.70 -3.01 -20.83
C ILE A 93 16.56 -4.28 -20.77
N THR A 94 17.81 -4.11 -20.36
CA THR A 94 18.78 -5.17 -20.12
C THR A 94 19.10 -5.29 -18.64
N GLU A 95 19.63 -6.45 -18.22
CA GLU A 95 20.05 -6.65 -16.83
C GLU A 95 20.99 -5.54 -16.36
N GLU A 96 21.98 -5.20 -17.17
CA GLU A 96 23.01 -4.20 -16.86
C GLU A 96 22.42 -2.80 -16.67
N ASN A 97 21.52 -2.37 -17.57
CA ASN A 97 20.87 -1.08 -17.45
C ASN A 97 19.94 -1.01 -16.23
N LEU A 98 19.23 -2.10 -15.93
CA LEU A 98 18.38 -2.21 -14.75
C LEU A 98 19.19 -2.19 -13.45
N ARG A 99 20.36 -2.83 -13.44
CA ARG A 99 21.32 -2.84 -12.33
C ARG A 99 21.91 -1.45 -12.10
N ASN A 100 22.36 -0.79 -13.17
CA ASN A 100 22.91 0.56 -13.09
C ASN A 100 21.88 1.57 -12.57
N ALA A 101 20.64 1.50 -13.07
CA ALA A 101 19.54 2.34 -12.58
C ALA A 101 19.17 2.03 -11.11
N PHE A 102 19.30 0.79 -10.64
CA PHE A 102 19.11 0.45 -9.23
C PHE A 102 20.10 1.19 -8.32
N TYR A 103 21.38 1.23 -8.69
CA TYR A 103 22.42 1.90 -7.90
C TYR A 103 22.31 3.44 -7.95
N GLN A 104 21.79 4.00 -9.04
CA GLN A 104 21.52 5.44 -9.19
C GLN A 104 20.26 5.91 -8.44
N THR A 105 19.37 4.99 -8.08
CA THR A 105 18.07 5.35 -7.49
C THR A 105 18.15 5.51 -5.97
N THR A 106 17.62 6.62 -5.45
CA THR A 106 17.49 6.86 -4.00
C THR A 106 16.44 5.95 -3.36
N ASN A 107 15.29 5.77 -4.00
CA ASN A 107 14.20 4.93 -3.51
C ASN A 107 14.25 3.50 -4.08
N ARG A 108 15.25 2.73 -3.65
CA ARG A 108 15.50 1.34 -4.12
C ARG A 108 14.26 0.44 -4.02
N LYS A 109 13.50 0.55 -2.93
CA LYS A 109 12.27 -0.25 -2.75
C LYS A 109 11.23 0.03 -3.83
N SER A 110 10.96 1.30 -4.13
CA SER A 110 9.97 1.66 -5.15
C SER A 110 10.45 1.26 -6.52
N TYR A 111 11.74 1.43 -6.80
CA TYR A 111 12.38 1.02 -8.04
C TYR A 111 12.25 -0.49 -8.28
N VAL A 112 12.66 -1.33 -7.32
CA VAL A 112 12.53 -2.79 -7.43
C VAL A 112 11.08 -3.21 -7.69
N ASN A 113 10.13 -2.62 -6.95
CA ASN A 113 8.72 -2.93 -7.18
C ASN A 113 8.26 -2.52 -8.59
N ALA A 114 8.75 -1.39 -9.12
CA ALA A 114 8.39 -0.94 -10.46
C ALA A 114 9.00 -1.84 -11.55
N VAL A 115 10.29 -2.17 -11.44
CA VAL A 115 10.98 -3.04 -12.40
C VAL A 115 10.38 -4.44 -12.42
N ARG A 116 10.02 -5.01 -11.28
CA ARG A 116 9.37 -6.33 -11.25
C ARG A 116 8.02 -6.32 -11.97
N VAL A 117 7.26 -5.23 -11.88
CA VAL A 117 6.00 -5.09 -12.62
C VAL A 117 6.24 -4.86 -14.11
N LEU A 118 7.25 -4.07 -14.45
CA LEU A 118 7.69 -3.88 -15.83
C LEU A 118 8.06 -5.22 -16.49
N LEU A 119 8.87 -6.05 -15.84
CA LEU A 119 9.26 -7.36 -16.35
C LEU A 119 8.06 -8.32 -16.47
N ASP A 120 7.14 -8.28 -15.51
CA ASP A 120 5.89 -9.05 -15.58
C ASP A 120 5.00 -8.60 -16.75
N TYR A 121 4.91 -7.30 -17.00
CA TYR A 121 4.23 -6.72 -18.17
C TYR A 121 4.86 -7.18 -19.48
N LEU A 122 6.18 -7.05 -19.64
CA LEU A 122 6.89 -7.47 -20.85
C LEU A 122 6.69 -8.97 -21.14
N LYS A 123 6.68 -9.78 -20.09
CA LYS A 123 6.40 -11.22 -20.16
C LYS A 123 4.96 -11.51 -20.62
N VAL A 124 3.97 -10.82 -20.06
CA VAL A 124 2.55 -11.03 -20.39
C VAL A 124 2.24 -10.58 -21.81
N ARG A 125 2.78 -9.43 -22.23
CA ARG A 125 2.64 -8.89 -23.58
C ARG A 125 3.52 -9.61 -24.62
N LYS A 126 4.27 -10.65 -24.21
CA LYS A 126 5.19 -11.43 -25.06
C LYS A 126 6.23 -10.56 -25.78
N LEU A 127 6.59 -9.42 -25.19
CA LEU A 127 7.64 -8.55 -25.68
C LEU A 127 9.02 -9.13 -25.33
N MET A 128 9.11 -9.86 -24.22
CA MET A 128 10.33 -10.54 -23.78
C MET A 128 10.06 -12.01 -23.48
N SER A 129 11.03 -12.87 -23.77
CA SER A 129 10.91 -14.31 -23.50
C SER A 129 10.82 -14.58 -22.00
N ARG A 130 10.09 -15.63 -21.63
CA ARG A 130 9.90 -16.00 -20.22
C ARG A 130 11.21 -16.37 -19.53
N SER A 131 12.17 -16.97 -20.27
CA SER A 131 13.48 -17.34 -19.74
C SER A 131 14.25 -16.10 -19.31
N VAL A 132 14.44 -15.16 -20.23
CA VAL A 132 15.17 -13.91 -19.98
C VAL A 132 14.55 -13.12 -18.82
N VAL A 133 13.21 -13.01 -18.79
CA VAL A 133 12.54 -12.32 -17.67
C VAL A 133 12.82 -12.98 -16.32
N ASN A 134 12.78 -14.31 -16.25
CA ASN A 134 13.02 -15.04 -15.01
C ASN A 134 14.49 -14.91 -14.57
N GLU A 135 15.44 -15.02 -15.50
CA GLU A 135 16.87 -14.82 -15.26
C GLU A 135 17.14 -13.43 -14.65
N ILE A 136 16.52 -12.38 -15.20
CA ILE A 136 16.63 -11.02 -14.64
C ILE A 136 15.98 -10.94 -13.25
N LEU A 137 14.79 -11.53 -13.06
CA LEU A 137 14.05 -11.46 -11.79
C LEU A 137 14.74 -12.17 -10.63
N GLU A 138 15.59 -13.16 -10.93
CA GLU A 138 16.39 -13.91 -9.95
C GLU A 138 17.65 -13.14 -9.50
N GLN A 139 17.97 -12.03 -10.16
CA GLN A 139 19.13 -11.21 -9.79
C GLN A 139 18.98 -10.60 -8.38
N PRO A 140 20.07 -10.54 -7.58
CA PRO A 140 20.02 -10.07 -6.20
C PRO A 140 19.47 -8.65 -6.04
N PHE A 141 19.75 -7.74 -6.98
CA PHE A 141 19.30 -6.34 -6.91
C PHE A 141 17.78 -6.18 -7.10
N LEU A 142 17.08 -7.18 -7.64
CA LEU A 142 15.62 -7.19 -7.76
C LEU A 142 14.92 -7.98 -6.63
N THR A 143 15.66 -8.35 -5.59
CA THR A 143 15.10 -8.97 -4.39
C THR A 143 14.13 -8.00 -3.69
N CYS A 144 12.96 -8.50 -3.32
CA CYS A 144 11.94 -7.70 -2.65
C CYS A 144 12.45 -7.09 -1.33
N ILE A 145 12.58 -5.77 -1.30
CA ILE A 145 13.02 -5.05 -0.10
C ILE A 145 11.86 -4.92 0.89
N LYS A 146 11.99 -5.58 2.05
CA LYS A 146 11.05 -5.47 3.17
C LYS A 146 11.19 -4.09 3.82
N SER A 147 10.06 -3.48 4.21
CA SER A 147 10.11 -2.30 5.06
C SER A 147 10.24 -2.75 6.50
N ASN A 148 11.31 -2.32 7.15
CA ASN A 148 11.38 -2.37 8.61
C ASN A 148 10.43 -1.30 9.13
N LYS A 149 9.36 -1.74 9.79
CA LYS A 149 8.48 -0.82 10.51
C LYS A 149 9.19 -0.50 11.82
N ARG A 150 9.47 0.78 12.05
CA ARG A 150 9.85 1.23 13.39
C ARG A 150 8.56 1.36 14.19
N GLU A 151 8.45 0.59 15.26
CA GLU A 151 7.41 0.80 16.25
C GLU A 151 7.83 1.99 17.11
N ILE A 152 6.98 3.01 17.16
CA ILE A 152 7.18 4.19 17.99
C ILE A 152 6.06 4.15 19.02
N TYR A 153 6.43 4.03 20.27
CA TYR A 153 5.53 4.11 21.41
C TYR A 153 5.71 5.49 22.03
N LEU A 154 4.69 6.33 21.95
CA LEU A 154 4.70 7.66 22.55
C LEU A 154 4.35 7.54 24.04
N LYS A 155 5.05 8.29 24.88
CA LYS A 155 4.73 8.45 26.30
C LYS A 155 3.68 9.54 26.49
N ASP A 156 2.95 9.47 27.60
CA ASP A 156 1.93 10.45 27.95
C ASP A 156 2.51 11.87 28.06
N GLU A 157 3.75 12.00 28.55
CA GLU A 157 4.44 13.28 28.65
C GLU A 157 4.72 13.89 27.28
N GLU A 158 5.15 13.09 26.30
CA GLU A 158 5.43 13.54 24.93
C GLU A 158 4.15 14.02 24.23
N VAL A 159 3.02 13.37 24.50
CA VAL A 159 1.71 13.77 23.97
C VAL A 159 1.25 15.10 24.58
N LYS A 160 1.44 15.28 25.89
CA LYS A 160 1.11 16.54 26.59
C LYS A 160 1.98 17.69 26.10
N GLU A 161 3.28 17.47 25.92
CA GLU A 161 4.19 18.48 25.38
C GLU A 161 3.77 18.90 23.97
N ALA A 162 3.45 17.93 23.10
CA ALA A 162 2.95 18.21 21.76
C ALA A 162 1.63 19.00 21.77
N TYR A 163 0.71 18.67 22.69
CA TYR A 163 -0.55 19.40 22.85
C TYR A 163 -0.33 20.87 23.22
N GLU A 164 0.50 21.15 24.23
CA GLU A 164 0.81 22.52 24.65
C GLU A 164 1.50 23.31 23.54
N TRP A 165 2.44 22.68 22.81
CA TRP A 165 3.11 23.31 21.67
C TRP A 165 2.13 23.65 20.54
N ILE A 166 1.20 22.76 20.22
CA ILE A 166 0.18 23.02 19.19
C ILE A 166 -0.73 24.18 19.61
N LYS A 167 -1.19 24.17 20.86
CA LYS A 167 -2.07 25.21 21.42
C LYS A 167 -1.43 26.59 21.43
N GLN A 168 -0.12 26.68 21.65
CA GLN A 168 0.59 27.96 21.61
C GLN A 168 0.83 28.48 20.19
N LYS A 169 0.97 27.57 19.22
CA LYS A 169 1.40 27.91 17.84
C LYS A 169 0.25 28.03 16.84
N TRP A 170 -0.86 27.34 17.08
CA TRP A 170 -1.96 27.19 16.13
C TRP A 170 -3.30 27.59 16.73
N ASP A 171 -4.32 27.65 15.89
CA ASP A 171 -5.69 28.01 16.24
C ASP A 171 -6.49 26.85 16.86
N ASP A 172 -7.64 27.19 17.44
CA ASP A 172 -8.53 26.25 18.13
C ASP A 172 -9.00 25.11 17.21
N GLU A 173 -9.16 25.35 15.90
CA GLU A 173 -9.51 24.30 14.93
C GLU A 173 -8.40 23.25 14.81
N THR A 174 -7.14 23.68 14.77
CA THR A 174 -5.98 22.77 14.73
C THR A 174 -5.85 21.99 16.04
N VAL A 175 -6.11 22.64 17.17
CA VAL A 175 -6.13 21.98 18.50
C VAL A 175 -7.20 20.89 18.52
N MET A 176 -8.43 21.20 18.09
CA MET A 176 -9.53 20.22 18.01
C MET A 176 -9.18 19.05 17.07
N LEU A 177 -8.54 19.30 15.93
CA LEU A 177 -8.09 18.25 15.01
C LEU A 177 -7.01 17.35 15.65
N PHE A 178 -6.07 17.93 16.40
CA PHE A 178 -5.06 17.17 17.12
C PHE A 178 -5.69 16.27 18.18
N GLU A 179 -6.57 16.82 19.02
CA GLU A 179 -7.32 16.07 20.02
C GLU A 179 -8.05 14.90 19.36
N LEU A 180 -8.83 15.18 18.31
CA LEU A 180 -9.54 14.16 17.54
C LEU A 180 -8.61 13.02 17.10
N ILE A 181 -7.42 13.32 16.58
CA ILE A 181 -6.48 12.31 16.09
C ILE A 181 -5.90 11.48 17.23
N VAL A 182 -5.43 12.13 18.31
CA VAL A 182 -4.81 11.46 19.47
C VAL A 182 -5.81 10.55 20.16
N TYR A 183 -7.02 11.06 20.38
CA TYR A 183 -8.07 10.37 21.11
C TYR A 183 -8.71 9.22 20.32
N SER A 184 -8.90 9.39 19.01
CA SER A 184 -9.55 8.36 18.18
C SER A 184 -8.58 7.38 17.51
N GLY A 185 -7.29 7.73 17.41
CA GLY A 185 -6.30 6.97 16.65
C GLY A 185 -6.55 6.95 15.14
N ILE A 186 -7.44 7.81 14.60
CA ILE A 186 -7.67 7.88 13.16
C ILE A 186 -6.51 8.58 12.45
N ARG A 187 -6.22 8.17 11.22
CA ARG A 187 -5.20 8.87 10.41
C ARG A 187 -5.70 10.28 10.08
N LEU A 188 -4.80 11.26 10.09
CA LEU A 188 -5.06 12.66 9.72
C LEU A 188 -5.89 12.81 8.43
N LYS A 189 -5.56 12.06 7.37
CA LYS A 189 -6.32 12.09 6.11
C LYS A 189 -7.80 11.71 6.29
N HIS A 190 -8.10 10.75 7.17
CA HIS A 190 -9.47 10.34 7.47
C HIS A 190 -10.16 11.33 8.40
N ALA A 191 -9.47 11.88 9.40
CA ALA A 191 -9.98 12.97 10.25
C ALA A 191 -10.42 14.16 9.39
N LEU A 192 -9.53 14.64 8.51
CA LEU A 192 -9.82 15.77 7.64
C LEU A 192 -10.99 15.50 6.69
N ARG A 193 -11.06 14.29 6.11
CA ARG A 193 -12.18 13.92 5.23
C ARG A 193 -13.49 13.83 6.01
N MET A 194 -13.47 13.32 7.24
CA MET A 194 -14.63 13.27 8.13
C MET A 194 -15.16 14.67 8.41
N LEU A 195 -14.31 15.58 8.88
CA LEU A 195 -14.69 16.94 9.21
C LEU A 195 -15.28 17.67 8.00
N LYS A 196 -14.69 17.48 6.80
CA LYS A 196 -15.19 18.06 5.54
C LYS A 196 -16.53 17.48 5.06
N THR A 197 -16.88 16.27 5.47
CA THR A 197 -18.08 15.56 4.99
C THR A 197 -19.01 15.19 6.14
N PHE A 198 -18.89 15.90 7.26
CA PHE A 198 -19.61 15.60 8.47
C PHE A 198 -21.10 15.84 8.28
N ASP A 199 -21.90 14.83 8.58
CA ASP A 199 -23.36 14.90 8.53
C ASP A 199 -23.92 14.44 9.88
N TYR A 200 -24.43 15.37 10.67
CA TYR A 200 -24.95 15.09 12.01
C TYR A 200 -26.06 14.03 12.01
N ARG A 201 -26.79 13.85 10.89
CA ARG A 201 -27.87 12.86 10.75
C ARG A 201 -27.35 11.42 10.72
N LYS A 202 -26.06 11.23 10.43
CA LYS A 202 -25.40 9.92 10.45
C LYS A 202 -24.86 9.56 11.83
N LEU A 203 -24.97 10.45 12.82
CA LEU A 203 -24.50 10.19 14.16
C LEU A 203 -25.45 9.20 14.86
N GLU A 204 -24.92 8.06 15.26
CA GLU A 204 -25.66 7.03 15.98
C GLU A 204 -25.41 7.17 17.48
N PHE A 205 -26.45 7.47 18.24
CA PHE A 205 -26.35 7.54 19.70
C PHE A 205 -26.64 6.18 20.32
N ASN A 206 -25.72 5.69 21.15
CA ASN A 206 -25.87 4.46 21.94
C ASN A 206 -25.65 4.81 23.41
N GLY A 207 -26.71 5.29 24.08
CA GLY A 207 -26.61 5.85 25.43
C GLY A 207 -25.74 7.11 25.42
N ASP A 208 -24.73 7.14 26.29
CA ASP A 208 -23.76 8.25 26.41
C ASP A 208 -22.64 8.20 25.36
N VAL A 209 -22.77 7.38 24.31
CA VAL A 209 -21.77 7.25 23.25
C VAL A 209 -22.37 7.64 21.91
N ALA A 210 -21.85 8.71 21.33
CA ALA A 210 -22.07 9.06 19.94
C ALA A 210 -21.13 8.25 19.04
N ARG A 211 -21.65 7.68 17.96
CA ARG A 211 -20.86 6.97 16.95
C ARG A 211 -21.01 7.65 15.59
N TYR A 212 -19.90 7.83 14.90
CA TYR A 212 -19.92 8.28 13.52
C TYR A 212 -19.43 7.15 12.59
N PRO A 213 -20.31 6.61 11.72
CA PRO A 213 -19.92 5.59 10.77
C PRO A 213 -19.02 6.22 9.70
N MET A 214 -17.81 5.69 9.55
CA MET A 214 -16.83 6.16 8.56
C MET A 214 -16.86 5.34 7.27
N GLU A 215 -18.00 4.72 6.97
CA GLU A 215 -18.21 3.93 5.76
C GLU A 215 -17.99 4.81 4.51
N GLY A 216 -17.16 4.32 3.57
CA GLY A 216 -16.76 5.08 2.37
C GLY A 216 -15.65 6.14 2.57
N ILE A 217 -15.27 6.45 3.82
CA ILE A 217 -14.12 7.34 4.11
C ILE A 217 -12.79 6.57 4.08
N THR A 218 -12.83 5.27 4.40
CA THR A 218 -11.70 4.35 4.30
C THR A 218 -11.69 3.62 2.96
N THR A 219 -10.51 3.42 2.38
CA THR A 219 -10.33 2.78 1.06
C THR A 219 -10.04 1.28 1.17
N GLY A 220 -10.31 0.66 2.33
CA GLY A 220 -10.04 -0.74 2.60
C GLY A 220 -11.17 -1.38 3.41
N GLU A 221 -11.19 -2.71 3.46
CA GLU A 221 -12.23 -3.55 4.09
C GLU A 221 -12.41 -3.33 5.61
N LYS A 222 -11.63 -2.44 6.23
CA LYS A 222 -11.75 -2.11 7.64
C LYS A 222 -12.80 -1.01 7.83
N GLN A 223 -13.94 -1.41 8.38
CA GLN A 223 -14.92 -0.49 8.96
C GLN A 223 -14.28 0.19 10.17
N ILE A 224 -14.19 1.51 10.12
CA ILE A 224 -13.78 2.33 11.26
C ILE A 224 -15.05 3.01 11.77
N ILE A 225 -15.28 2.93 13.07
CA ILE A 225 -16.36 3.64 13.73
C ILE A 225 -15.69 4.56 14.75
N LEU A 226 -15.93 5.86 14.63
CA LEU A 226 -15.49 6.80 15.64
C LEU A 226 -16.51 6.78 16.78
N CYS A 227 -16.09 6.44 17.99
CA CYS A 227 -16.92 6.53 19.19
C CYS A 227 -16.46 7.73 20.02
N ILE A 228 -17.36 8.69 20.24
CA ILE A 228 -17.14 9.83 21.13
C ILE A 228 -18.05 9.62 22.35
N HIS A 229 -17.49 9.64 23.55
CA HIS A 229 -18.29 9.63 24.77
C HIS A 229 -18.92 11.02 24.92
N ALA A 230 -20.23 11.11 24.75
CA ALA A 230 -21.00 12.30 25.02
C ALA A 230 -21.27 12.33 26.52
N CYS A 231 -20.39 13.00 27.29
CA CYS A 231 -20.70 13.31 28.67
C CYS A 231 -21.87 14.29 28.66
N ARG A 232 -23.01 13.93 29.26
CA ARG A 232 -24.14 14.83 29.47
C ARG A 232 -23.64 16.06 30.23
N VAL A 233 -23.53 17.18 29.54
CA VAL A 233 -23.47 18.49 30.18
C VAL A 233 -24.89 18.76 30.66
N CYS A 234 -25.13 18.51 31.95
CA CYS A 234 -26.28 19.00 32.68
C CYS A 234 -25.84 20.19 33.53
#